data_AF-A0AAN7REY1-F1
#
_entry.id   AF-A0AAN7REY1-F1
#
_cell.length_a   1.000
_cell.length_b   1.000
_cell.length_c   1.000
_cell.angle_alpha   90.00
_cell.angle_beta   90.00
_cell.angle_gamma   90.00
#
_symmetry.space_group_name_H-M   'P 1'
#
loop_
_entity.id
_entity.type
_entity.pdbx_description
1 polymer ?
#
loop_
_entity_poly.entity_id
_entity_poly.type
_entity_poly.pdbx_seq_one_letter_code
_entity_poly.pdbx_strand_id
1 'polypeptide(L)'
;MDYYFQMYYDDLPIWGFIGKVDKEGKDPRDYKYYLFEYIHFNVLYNKDRVIEINAPIDPDYLVDITEDEEVNAVFKYDVKWEETSTPFEKRTDKYSQSSSVPHHQEILSCVMVLLLIGLLATVLMRVLRNDFLKYAYDEESGENLVETGWKYIHGDVFRYPRFKSLLAAALGSGAQLFTLIQYSSL
;
A
#
# COMPACT_ATOMS: atom_id res chain seq x y z
N MET A 1 -22.54 -1.50 2.06
CA MET A 1 -21.35 -1.64 1.21
C MET A 1 -21.82 -1.08 -0.09
N ASP A 2 -21.31 0.08 -0.45
CA ASP A 2 -21.81 0.79 -1.62
C ASP A 2 -20.97 0.34 -2.82
N TYR A 3 -21.65 0.16 -3.95
CA TYR A 3 -21.04 -0.28 -5.20
C TYR A 3 -20.73 0.95 -6.03
N TYR A 4 -19.48 1.08 -6.44
CA TYR A 4 -18.99 2.19 -7.25
C TYR A 4 -18.30 1.67 -8.51
N PHE A 5 -18.30 2.48 -9.56
CA PHE A 5 -17.44 2.30 -10.71
C PHE A 5 -16.27 3.28 -10.65
N GLN A 6 -15.18 2.87 -11.26
CA GLN A 6 -14.03 3.73 -11.54
C GLN A 6 -13.74 3.67 -13.04
N MET A 7 -13.64 4.83 -13.67
CA MET A 7 -13.20 4.96 -15.06
C MET A 7 -12.11 6.03 -15.16
N TYR A 8 -11.40 6.04 -16.29
CA TYR A 8 -10.33 6.99 -16.54
C TYR A 8 -10.54 7.68 -17.88
N TYR A 9 -10.32 8.99 -17.89
CA TYR A 9 -10.29 9.79 -19.12
C TYR A 9 -9.13 10.77 -19.02
N ASP A 10 -8.16 10.70 -19.94
CA ASP A 10 -6.97 11.58 -19.94
C ASP A 10 -6.26 11.63 -18.58
N ASP A 11 -6.06 10.45 -17.98
CA ASP A 11 -5.51 10.21 -16.64
C ASP A 11 -6.32 10.78 -15.47
N LEU A 12 -7.50 11.37 -15.72
CA LEU A 12 -8.42 11.80 -14.67
C LEU A 12 -9.27 10.61 -14.20
N PRO A 13 -9.21 10.25 -12.90
CA PRO A 13 -10.07 9.22 -12.36
C PRO A 13 -11.47 9.80 -12.13
N ILE A 14 -12.46 9.11 -12.66
CA ILE A 14 -13.88 9.41 -12.51
C ILE A 14 -14.49 8.31 -11.66
N TRP A 15 -15.22 8.73 -10.64
CA TRP A 15 -15.88 7.84 -9.69
C TRP A 15 -17.37 8.13 -9.72
N GLY A 16 -18.18 7.08 -9.70
CA GLY A 16 -19.62 7.20 -9.56
C GLY A 16 -20.21 5.97 -8.87
N PHE A 17 -21.42 6.12 -8.37
CA PHE A 17 -22.12 5.06 -7.64
C PHE A 17 -22.98 4.26 -8.61
N ILE A 18 -22.90 2.93 -8.51
CA ILE A 18 -23.77 1.99 -9.22
C ILE A 18 -24.93 1.58 -8.31
N GLY A 19 -24.65 1.35 -7.03
CA GLY A 19 -25.68 0.89 -6.10
C GLY A 19 -25.36 1.23 -4.65
N LYS A 20 -26.41 1.30 -3.86
CA LYS A 20 -26.37 1.62 -2.43
C LYS A 20 -27.04 0.49 -1.65
N VAL A 21 -26.45 0.13 -0.52
CA VAL A 21 -27.10 -0.79 0.43
C VAL A 21 -27.46 -0.03 1.68
N ASP A 22 -28.76 0.13 1.91
CA ASP A 22 -29.27 0.75 3.12
C ASP A 22 -29.39 -0.28 4.25
N LYS A 23 -28.83 0.06 5.40
CA LYS A 23 -28.68 -0.83 6.56
C LYS A 23 -29.35 -0.25 7.81
N GLU A 24 -30.47 0.45 7.64
CA GLU A 24 -31.21 1.02 8.78
C GLU A 24 -31.75 -0.04 9.75
N GLY A 25 -31.97 -1.28 9.31
CA GLY A 25 -32.47 -2.36 10.17
C GLY A 25 -31.40 -3.08 10.98
N LYS A 26 -31.80 -3.59 12.15
CA LYS A 26 -30.93 -4.37 13.06
C LYS A 26 -30.68 -5.80 12.56
N ASP A 27 -31.58 -6.34 11.75
CA ASP A 27 -31.45 -7.68 11.15
C ASP A 27 -30.97 -7.53 9.70
N PRO A 28 -30.02 -8.35 9.22
CA PRO A 28 -29.62 -8.37 7.81
C PRO A 28 -30.76 -8.61 6.80
N ARG A 29 -31.94 -9.07 7.23
CA ARG A 29 -33.14 -9.19 6.37
C ARG A 29 -33.82 -7.85 6.07
N ASP A 30 -33.53 -6.83 6.87
CA ASP A 30 -34.10 -5.49 6.70
C ASP A 30 -33.26 -4.61 5.77
N TYR A 31 -32.20 -5.16 5.17
CA TYR A 31 -31.33 -4.43 4.26
C TYR A 31 -32.04 -4.17 2.95
N LYS A 32 -31.99 -2.90 2.52
CA LYS A 32 -32.54 -2.50 1.22
C LYS A 32 -31.42 -2.31 0.21
N TYR A 33 -31.66 -2.82 -0.98
CA TYR A 33 -30.70 -2.80 -2.07
C TYR A 33 -31.22 -1.88 -3.15
N TYR A 34 -30.40 -0.90 -3.53
CA TYR A 34 -30.77 0.14 -4.48
C TYR A 34 -29.78 0.20 -5.62
N LEU A 35 -30.30 0.40 -6.83
CA LEU A 35 -29.55 0.54 -8.06
C LEU A 35 -29.78 1.93 -8.67
N PHE A 36 -28.70 2.58 -9.10
CA PHE A 36 -28.78 3.84 -9.83
C PHE A 36 -28.87 3.57 -11.32
N GLU A 37 -29.96 4.01 -11.95
CA GLU A 37 -30.18 3.78 -13.38
C GLU A 37 -29.66 4.94 -14.25
N TYR A 38 -29.42 6.10 -13.65
CA TYR A 38 -29.04 7.30 -14.39
C TYR A 38 -27.70 7.84 -13.92
N ILE A 39 -26.79 8.06 -14.87
CA ILE A 39 -25.48 8.66 -14.60
C ILE A 39 -25.35 9.97 -15.37
N HIS A 40 -25.27 11.08 -14.64
CA HIS A 40 -25.03 12.40 -15.22
C HIS A 40 -23.55 12.74 -15.17
N PHE A 41 -22.89 12.84 -16.33
CA PHE A 41 -21.50 13.29 -16.40
C PHE A 41 -21.44 14.81 -16.58
N ASN A 42 -20.88 15.52 -15.60
CA ASN A 42 -20.54 16.94 -15.75
C ASN A 42 -19.05 17.08 -16.07
N VAL A 43 -18.76 17.54 -17.29
CA VAL A 43 -17.41 17.72 -17.81
C VAL A 43 -17.05 19.21 -17.78
N LEU A 44 -16.09 19.55 -16.92
CA LEU A 44 -15.51 20.88 -16.86
C LEU A 44 -14.34 20.98 -17.84
N TYR A 45 -14.40 21.95 -18.75
CA TYR A 45 -13.36 22.16 -19.75
C TYR A 45 -12.85 23.61 -19.74
N ASN A 46 -11.60 23.80 -20.13
CA ASN A 46 -11.01 25.12 -20.33
C ASN A 46 -10.34 25.13 -21.71
N LYS A 47 -10.91 25.92 -22.63
CA LYS A 47 -10.54 25.91 -24.07
C LYS A 47 -10.70 24.50 -24.65
N ASP A 48 -9.61 23.88 -25.12
CA ASP A 48 -9.62 22.55 -25.75
C ASP A 48 -9.21 21.42 -24.79
N ARG A 49 -9.20 21.66 -23.48
CA ARG A 49 -8.72 20.69 -22.48
C ARG A 49 -9.76 20.41 -21.40
N VAL A 50 -9.94 19.13 -21.12
CA VAL A 50 -10.76 18.66 -19.99
C VAL A 50 -9.98 18.88 -18.69
N ILE A 51 -10.64 19.51 -17.72
CA ILE A 51 -10.08 19.82 -16.41
C ILE A 51 -10.58 18.83 -15.37
N GLU A 52 -11.89 18.54 -15.37
CA GLU A 52 -12.52 17.69 -14.36
C GLU A 52 -13.75 17.01 -14.95
N ILE A 53 -14.02 15.78 -14.51
CA ILE A 53 -15.26 15.08 -14.84
C ILE A 53 -15.86 14.56 -13.54
N ASN A 54 -17.09 14.98 -13.27
CA ASN A 54 -17.86 14.56 -12.10
C ASN A 54 -19.08 13.76 -12.53
N ALA A 55 -19.42 12.72 -11.77
CA ALA A 55 -20.65 11.95 -11.96
C ALA A 55 -21.53 12.05 -10.70
N PRO A 56 -22.20 13.19 -10.46
CA PRO A 56 -23.10 13.33 -9.32
C PRO A 56 -24.22 12.28 -9.38
N ILE A 57 -24.59 11.81 -8.19
CA ILE A 57 -25.72 10.91 -8.02
C ILE A 57 -27.00 11.73 -8.06
N ASP A 58 -27.99 11.24 -8.81
CA ASP A 58 -29.35 11.75 -8.75
C ASP A 58 -30.23 10.76 -7.97
N PRO A 59 -30.76 11.14 -6.78
CA PRO A 59 -31.60 10.27 -5.97
C PRO A 59 -32.97 9.97 -6.62
N ASP A 60 -33.39 10.74 -7.63
CA ASP A 60 -34.67 10.55 -8.30
C ASP A 60 -34.66 9.32 -9.24
N TYR A 61 -33.48 8.84 -9.63
CA TYR A 61 -33.29 7.69 -10.53
C TYR A 61 -32.73 6.45 -9.81
N LEU A 62 -33.40 6.10 -8.72
CA LEU A 62 -33.02 5.00 -7.85
C LEU A 62 -34.12 3.93 -7.85
N VAL A 63 -33.71 2.70 -8.13
CA VAL A 63 -34.61 1.53 -8.21
C VAL A 63 -34.32 0.57 -7.07
N ASP A 64 -35.38 0.15 -6.40
CA ASP A 64 -35.34 -0.85 -5.33
C ASP A 64 -35.25 -2.26 -5.95
N ILE A 65 -34.20 -2.98 -5.58
CA ILE A 65 -33.91 -4.35 -6.01
C ILE A 65 -33.78 -5.28 -4.80
N THR A 66 -34.45 -4.95 -3.70
CA THR A 66 -34.41 -5.72 -2.45
C THR A 66 -35.07 -7.08 -2.59
N GLU A 67 -36.14 -7.16 -3.38
CA GLU A 67 -36.85 -8.42 -3.64
C GLU A 67 -36.14 -9.21 -4.75
N ASP A 68 -36.15 -10.54 -4.63
CA ASP A 68 -35.58 -11.48 -5.61
C ASP A 68 -36.54 -11.66 -6.81
N GLU A 69 -36.96 -10.55 -7.39
CA GLU A 69 -37.85 -10.49 -8.55
C GLU A 69 -37.09 -9.94 -9.77
N GLU A 70 -37.55 -10.30 -10.97
CA GLU A 70 -36.98 -9.76 -12.21
C GLU A 70 -37.32 -8.27 -12.35
N VAL A 71 -36.33 -7.40 -12.11
CA VAL A 71 -36.45 -5.96 -12.30
C VAL A 71 -35.90 -5.57 -13.68
N ASN A 72 -36.74 -4.94 -14.51
CA ASN A 72 -36.32 -4.39 -15.79
C ASN A 72 -35.65 -3.03 -15.57
N ALA A 73 -34.33 -3.05 -15.40
CA ALA A 73 -33.54 -1.85 -15.18
C ALA A 73 -32.97 -1.28 -16.49
N VAL A 74 -33.28 -0.03 -16.81
CA VAL A 74 -32.81 0.64 -18.04
C VAL A 74 -31.79 1.71 -17.71
N PHE A 75 -30.51 1.37 -17.88
CA PHE A 75 -29.42 2.31 -17.66
C PHE A 75 -29.39 3.41 -18.72
N LYS A 76 -29.31 4.65 -18.26
CA LYS A 76 -29.24 5.86 -19.07
C LYS A 76 -28.10 6.74 -18.59
N TYR A 77 -27.54 7.51 -19.50
CA TYR A 77 -26.52 8.49 -19.17
C TYR A 77 -26.69 9.73 -20.02
N ASP A 78 -26.22 10.85 -19.51
CA ASP A 78 -26.07 12.08 -20.25
C ASP A 78 -24.76 12.78 -19.89
N VAL A 79 -24.37 13.73 -20.74
CA VAL A 79 -23.11 14.45 -20.60
C VAL A 79 -23.38 15.94 -20.77
N LYS A 80 -23.06 16.71 -19.73
CA LYS A 80 -23.11 18.17 -19.74
C LYS A 80 -21.68 18.71 -19.77
N TRP A 81 -21.47 19.72 -20.60
CA TRP A 81 -20.18 20.40 -20.74
C TRP A 81 -20.29 21.82 -20.20
N GLU A 82 -19.36 22.19 -19.32
CA GLU A 82 -19.34 23.51 -18.68
C GLU A 82 -17.92 24.10 -18.70
N GLU A 83 -17.81 25.37 -19.11
CA GLU A 83 -16.52 26.04 -19.20
C GLU A 83 -16.03 26.48 -17.82
N THR A 84 -14.74 26.28 -17.54
CA THR A 84 -14.10 26.67 -16.27
C THR A 84 -12.86 27.54 -16.50
N SER A 85 -12.59 28.47 -15.58
CA SER A 85 -11.39 29.29 -15.57
C SER A 85 -10.15 28.56 -15.01
N THR A 86 -10.31 27.34 -14.49
CA THR A 86 -9.22 26.59 -13.87
C THR A 86 -8.16 26.20 -14.90
N PRO A 87 -6.87 26.55 -14.70
CA PRO A 87 -5.80 26.15 -15.60
C PRO A 87 -5.56 24.64 -15.59
N PHE A 88 -5.21 24.07 -16.74
CA PHE A 88 -4.90 22.63 -16.88
C PHE A 88 -3.80 22.14 -15.92
N GLU A 89 -2.81 22.97 -15.63
CA GLU A 89 -1.71 22.64 -14.70
C GLU A 89 -2.20 22.34 -13.27
N LYS A 90 -3.32 22.95 -12.87
CA LYS A 90 -3.91 22.80 -11.53
C LYS A 90 -4.98 21.71 -11.45
N ARG A 91 -5.23 20.98 -12.54
CA ARG A 91 -6.32 19.99 -12.61
C ARG A 91 -6.15 18.85 -11.59
N THR A 92 -4.90 18.52 -11.26
CA THR A 92 -4.57 17.42 -10.33
C THR A 92 -4.53 17.85 -8.87
N ASP A 93 -4.55 19.16 -8.57
CA ASP A 93 -4.36 19.69 -7.21
C ASP A 93 -5.42 19.16 -6.24
N LYS A 94 -6.66 18.95 -6.72
CA LYS A 94 -7.78 18.40 -5.94
C LYS A 94 -7.53 16.96 -5.47
N TYR A 95 -6.87 16.16 -6.30
CA TYR A 95 -6.56 14.76 -5.98
C TYR A 95 -5.35 14.67 -5.05
N SER A 96 -4.36 15.55 -5.21
CA SER A 96 -3.19 15.63 -4.33
C SER A 96 -3.53 15.96 -2.88
N GLN A 97 -4.58 16.77 -2.64
CA GLN A 97 -5.03 17.08 -1.28
C GLN A 97 -5.84 15.94 -0.64
N SER A 98 -6.48 15.08 -1.45
CA SER A 98 -7.23 13.92 -0.95
C SER A 98 -6.31 12.72 -0.67
N SER A 99 -5.19 12.64 -1.40
CA SER A 99 -4.11 11.66 -1.18
C SER A 99 -3.08 12.12 -0.16
N SER A 100 -3.35 13.18 0.62
CA SER A 100 -2.56 13.45 1.81
C SER A 100 -2.85 12.33 2.81
N VAL A 101 -2.18 11.20 2.61
CA VAL A 101 -1.79 10.31 3.69
C VAL A 101 -1.43 11.22 4.86
N PRO A 102 -2.13 11.16 6.00
CA PRO A 102 -1.87 12.07 7.09
C PRO A 102 -0.38 11.97 7.38
N HIS A 103 0.33 13.10 7.34
CA HIS A 103 1.78 13.24 7.50
C HIS A 103 2.38 12.36 8.62
N HIS A 104 1.55 11.98 9.59
CA HIS A 104 1.78 10.96 10.59
C HIS A 104 2.25 9.58 10.07
N GLN A 105 1.74 9.04 8.96
CA GLN A 105 2.10 7.69 8.50
C GLN A 105 3.53 7.61 7.94
N GLU A 106 4.04 8.68 7.30
CA GLU A 106 5.43 8.74 6.85
C GLU A 106 6.42 8.81 8.02
N ILE A 107 6.06 9.55 9.09
CA ILE A 107 6.87 9.65 10.31
C ILE A 107 6.99 8.27 10.97
N LEU A 108 5.88 7.52 11.06
CA LEU A 108 5.90 6.16 11.62
C LEU A 108 6.82 5.22 10.84
N SER A 109 6.83 5.31 9.51
CA SER A 109 7.76 4.54 8.66
C SER A 109 9.23 4.87 8.97
N CYS A 110 9.56 6.16 9.05
CA CYS A 110 10.92 6.62 9.36
C CYS A 110 11.39 6.18 10.75
N VAL A 111 10.53 6.31 11.77
CA VAL A 111 10.82 5.88 13.15
C VAL A 111 11.07 4.38 13.23
N MET A 112 10.27 3.56 12.52
CA MET A 112 10.48 2.10 12.48
C MET A 112 11.82 1.73 11.83
N VAL A 113 12.24 2.43 10.78
CA VAL A 113 13.53 2.20 10.12
C VAL A 113 14.70 2.52 11.06
N LEU A 114 14.63 3.64 11.79
CA LEU A 114 15.66 4.02 12.77
C LEU A 114 15.76 3.02 13.92
N LEU A 115 14.63 2.51 14.41
CA LEU A 115 14.60 1.48 15.45
C LEU A 115 15.26 0.18 14.98
N LEU A 116 15.03 -0.24 13.73
CA LEU A 116 15.66 -1.42 13.16
C LEU A 116 17.18 -1.26 13.03
N ILE A 117 17.65 -0.10 12.58
CA ILE A 117 19.09 0.22 12.51
C ILE A 117 19.71 0.21 13.91
N GLY A 118 19.03 0.82 14.89
CA GLY A 118 19.48 0.82 16.29
C GLY A 118 19.57 -0.59 16.87
N LEU A 119 18.55 -1.42 16.66
CA LEU A 119 18.55 -2.81 17.10
C LEU A 119 19.70 -3.59 16.45
N LEU A 120 19.88 -3.45 15.14
CA LEU A 120 20.97 -4.08 14.41
C LEU A 120 22.34 -3.65 14.97
N ALA A 121 22.55 -2.36 15.17
CA ALA A 121 23.78 -1.82 15.74
C ALA A 121 24.04 -2.37 17.16
N THR A 122 23.03 -2.48 18.01
CA THR A 122 23.20 -3.05 19.36
C THR A 122 23.57 -4.53 19.33
N VAL A 123 22.99 -5.31 18.41
CA VAL A 123 23.33 -6.72 18.22
C VAL A 123 24.78 -6.85 17.73
N LEU A 124 25.17 -6.06 16.73
CA LEU A 124 26.54 -6.03 16.20
C LEU A 124 27.55 -5.62 17.27
N MET A 125 27.26 -4.58 18.05
CA MET A 125 28.13 -4.14 19.15
C MET A 125 28.28 -5.21 20.24
N ARG A 126 27.21 -5.97 20.54
CA ARG A 126 27.29 -7.10 21.48
C ARG A 126 28.17 -8.22 20.95
N VAL A 127 28.03 -8.58 19.68
CA VAL A 127 28.87 -9.61 19.03
C VAL A 127 30.32 -9.15 19.01
N LEU A 128 30.59 -7.93 18.55
CA LEU A 128 31.94 -7.36 18.52
C LEU A 128 32.57 -7.30 19.91
N ARG A 129 31.85 -6.82 20.93
CA ARG A 129 32.38 -6.78 22.30
C ARG A 129 32.66 -8.18 22.85
N ASN A 130 31.79 -9.14 22.58
CA ASN A 130 32.00 -10.53 22.95
C ASN A 130 33.22 -11.13 22.23
N ASP A 131 33.40 -10.82 20.95
CA ASP A 131 34.54 -11.27 20.18
C ASP A 131 35.84 -10.65 20.71
N PHE A 132 35.88 -9.33 20.96
CA PHE A 132 37.03 -8.66 21.57
C PHE A 132 37.42 -9.25 22.93
N LEU A 133 36.44 -9.52 23.79
CA LEU A 133 36.70 -10.14 25.10
C LEU A 133 37.23 -11.57 24.95
N LYS A 134 36.72 -12.34 23.99
CA LYS A 134 37.22 -13.68 23.71
C LYS A 134 38.67 -13.65 23.22
N TYR A 135 39.02 -12.76 22.30
CA TYR A 135 40.39 -12.61 21.80
C TYR A 135 41.37 -12.14 22.89
N ALA A 136 40.96 -11.21 23.76
CA ALA A 136 41.79 -10.74 24.87
C ALA A 136 42.08 -11.85 25.90
N TYR A 137 41.10 -12.72 26.19
CA TYR A 137 41.31 -13.90 27.05
C TYR A 137 42.14 -15.00 26.36
N ASP A 138 42.01 -15.16 25.05
CA ASP A 138 42.78 -16.15 24.28
C ASP A 138 44.28 -15.76 24.23
N GLU A 139 44.61 -14.47 24.10
CA GLU A 139 46.00 -13.97 24.17
C GLU A 139 46.66 -14.25 25.52
N GLU A 140 45.93 -14.12 26.64
CA GLU A 140 46.47 -14.40 27.99
C GLU A 140 46.71 -15.90 28.25
N SER A 141 46.06 -16.78 27.46
CA SER A 141 46.26 -18.24 27.48
C SER A 141 47.15 -18.77 26.33
N GLY A 142 47.56 -17.86 25.43
CA GLY A 142 48.00 -18.17 24.08
C GLY A 142 49.42 -18.72 23.92
N GLU A 143 50.33 -18.52 24.87
CA GLU A 143 51.72 -18.97 24.69
C GLU A 143 51.84 -20.51 24.56
N ASN A 144 50.87 -21.28 25.07
CA ASN A 144 50.87 -22.76 24.97
C ASN A 144 49.88 -23.33 23.93
N LEU A 145 49.02 -22.53 23.31
CA LEU A 145 47.94 -22.99 22.42
C LEU A 145 48.18 -22.69 20.93
N VAL A 146 49.07 -21.75 20.61
CA VAL A 146 49.34 -21.29 19.24
C VAL A 146 49.88 -22.42 18.34
N GLU A 147 50.63 -23.39 18.87
CA GLU A 147 51.12 -24.52 18.06
C GLU A 147 50.02 -25.52 17.65
N THR A 148 48.88 -25.55 18.35
CA THR A 148 47.79 -26.52 18.07
C THR A 148 46.64 -25.89 17.27
N GLY A 149 46.48 -24.56 17.28
CA GLY A 149 45.33 -23.84 16.73
C GLY A 149 45.18 -23.86 15.21
N TRP A 150 46.29 -23.82 14.44
CA TRP A 150 46.24 -23.77 12.97
C TRP A 150 45.49 -24.95 12.34
N LYS A 151 45.48 -26.11 13.00
CA LYS A 151 44.78 -27.32 12.55
C LYS A 151 43.26 -27.28 12.76
N TYR A 152 42.77 -26.44 13.68
CA TYR A 152 41.34 -26.24 13.95
C TYR A 152 40.74 -25.11 13.11
N ILE A 153 41.54 -24.12 12.70
CA ILE A 153 41.09 -22.98 11.87
C ILE A 153 40.62 -23.45 10.48
N HIS A 154 41.25 -24.48 9.91
CA HIS A 154 40.84 -25.04 8.61
C HIS A 154 39.44 -25.68 8.65
N GLY A 155 38.90 -26.01 9.85
CA GLY A 155 37.55 -26.55 10.02
C GLY A 155 36.48 -25.50 10.34
N ASP A 156 36.86 -24.29 10.77
CA ASP A 156 35.92 -23.27 11.29
C ASP A 156 35.56 -22.18 10.26
N VAL A 157 36.30 -22.08 9.14
CA VAL A 157 36.00 -21.14 8.04
C VAL A 157 34.66 -21.44 7.33
N PHE A 158 34.06 -22.62 7.57
CA PHE A 158 32.75 -23.02 7.03
C PHE A 158 31.71 -23.35 8.11
N ARG A 159 31.79 -22.82 9.33
CA ARG A 159 30.73 -23.08 10.31
C ARG A 159 29.46 -22.30 10.02
N TYR A 160 28.39 -23.05 9.75
CA TYR A 160 27.05 -22.53 9.54
C TYR A 160 26.53 -21.76 10.77
N PRO A 161 25.88 -20.60 10.57
CA PRO A 161 25.30 -19.83 11.65
C PRO A 161 24.22 -20.63 12.41
N ARG A 162 24.12 -20.43 13.74
CA ARG A 162 23.20 -21.18 14.62
C ARG A 162 21.73 -21.11 14.17
N PHE A 163 21.32 -20.04 13.50
CA PHE A 163 19.97 -19.82 12.97
C PHE A 163 19.92 -19.74 11.44
N LYS A 164 20.57 -20.70 10.76
CA LYS A 164 20.62 -20.79 9.28
C LYS A 164 19.26 -20.66 8.58
N SER A 165 18.19 -21.23 9.15
CA SER A 165 16.84 -21.19 8.57
C SER A 165 16.24 -19.79 8.60
N LEU A 166 16.44 -19.05 9.68
CA LEU A 166 15.89 -17.70 9.85
C LEU A 166 16.62 -16.70 8.95
N LEU A 167 17.95 -16.82 8.83
CA LEU A 167 18.75 -16.01 7.91
C LEU A 167 18.34 -16.26 6.45
N ALA A 168 18.20 -17.54 6.06
CA ALA A 168 17.80 -17.91 4.70
C ALA A 168 16.36 -17.45 4.38
N ALA A 169 15.44 -17.59 5.34
CA ALA A 169 14.07 -17.10 5.20
C ALA A 169 14.02 -15.56 5.07
N ALA A 170 14.78 -14.84 5.90
CA ALA A 170 14.84 -13.38 5.82
C ALA A 170 15.44 -12.89 4.49
N LEU A 171 16.52 -13.50 4.03
CA LEU A 171 17.14 -13.18 2.73
C LEU A 171 16.23 -13.54 1.55
N GLY A 172 15.57 -14.71 1.60
CA GLY A 172 14.63 -15.15 0.57
C GLY A 172 13.42 -14.23 0.45
N SER A 173 12.77 -13.93 1.58
CA SER A 173 11.63 -13.00 1.63
C SER A 173 12.03 -11.58 1.20
N GLY A 174 13.22 -11.11 1.60
CA GLY A 174 13.74 -9.80 1.19
C GLY A 174 13.99 -9.71 -0.31
N ALA A 175 14.61 -10.73 -0.91
CA ALA A 175 14.83 -10.79 -2.35
C ALA A 175 13.51 -10.88 -3.14
N GLN A 176 12.54 -11.64 -2.65
CA GLN A 176 11.21 -11.74 -3.26
C GLN A 176 10.46 -10.39 -3.23
N LEU A 177 10.49 -9.67 -2.11
CA LEU A 177 9.90 -8.34 -2.02
C LEU A 177 10.61 -7.33 -2.92
N PHE A 178 11.95 -7.37 -2.95
CA PHE A 178 12.74 -6.47 -3.80
C PHE A 178 12.41 -6.64 -5.29
N THR A 179 12.30 -7.88 -5.75
CA THR A 179 11.90 -8.16 -7.13
C THR A 179 10.48 -7.67 -7.44
N LEU A 180 9.51 -7.96 -6.57
CA LEU A 180 8.14 -7.47 -6.74
C LEU A 180 8.06 -5.93 -6.81
N ILE A 181 8.80 -5.23 -5.94
CA ILE A 181 8.85 -3.76 -5.95
C ILE A 181 9.41 -3.25 -7.28
N GLN A 182 10.54 -3.81 -7.74
CA GLN A 182 11.16 -3.40 -9.00
C GLN A 182 10.23 -3.62 -10.21
N TYR A 183 9.49 -4.73 -10.24
CA TYR A 183 8.52 -4.99 -11.31
C TYR A 183 7.23 -4.19 -11.18
N SER A 184 6.84 -3.79 -9.97
CA SER A 184 5.68 -2.91 -9.78
C SER A 184 5.94 -1.45 -10.16
N SER A 185 7.22 -1.06 -10.32
CA SER A 185 7.64 0.30 -10.65
C SER A 185 8.00 0.51 -12.13
N LEU A 186 7.78 -0.50 -12.98
CA LEU A 186 8.01 -0.53 -14.43
C LEU A 186 6.69 -0.68 -15.17
#